data_AF-A0A955L0X3-F1
#
_entry.id   AF-A0A955L0X3-F1
#
_cell.length_a   1.000
_cell.length_b   1.000
_cell.length_c   1.000
_cell.angle_alpha   90.00
_cell.angle_beta   90.00
_cell.angle_gamma   90.00
#
_symmetry.space_group_name_H-M   'P 1'
#
loop_
_entity.id
_entity.type
_entity.pdbx_description
1 polymer ?
#
loop_
_entity_poly.entity_id
_entity_poly.type
_entity_poly.pdbx_seq_one_letter_code
_entity_poly.pdbx_strand_id
1 'polypeptide(L)'
;MKRFSKYKIILLIIILLGAFLRFYNLDWGDQNFFHPDERNIGMAITNIDIARGDYNPDFFAYGSFPIYMIYIVSKGDFTTSLLFGRLLSAVFSTISLYLIYLITRNLLFSILLKDGQSIQKTNKIEIYSILSVALAAFSPGLIQFAHFTTFESFLTFEYLLFTLLALKLLNKPTFLNYIFIALIMGLAVGTKIISLFLVGIFLMIHFFIILKSRKKETNKLKFILKLPFKFFNNKLISAGLLSILIFILTNPFIFLDYQNFRGSLDYESSVARGTLPVFYTQQFLETIPFVYQFLYVFPSIISWPLTIFSLLSLLYLIIYCFKYGLKYIFQNQSKNKLPIIVFTLVGLGYTLFHLTMYVKWSRYMVPSIPFLIIAFVLVLVNLSYKRHKLIRLLSKSTLIVASVFAIVQGLNFFTIYLKPDPRLEAAQWMRENTNDGDSFAGEVYDIGMTAFNGAVGNQRITEYDYYNLDDGVNDQSELNSLNKLMEESEYVIVPAERIYPTRARLSTSYPNGYQHYAQLFDGELGFVKVAEFTRTTYLEDLLNVRFYSGGLFMPLNYDETFRVFDQPTVSIFKKTS
;
A
#
# COMPACT_ATOMS: atom_id res chain seq x y z
N MET A 1 -25.22 -24.80 24.65
CA MET A 1 -24.37 -24.07 23.67
C MET A 1 -25.17 -22.98 22.99
N LYS A 2 -24.82 -21.69 23.13
CA LYS A 2 -25.48 -20.62 22.37
C LYS A 2 -25.12 -20.78 20.88
N ARG A 3 -26.10 -21.13 20.03
CA ARG A 3 -25.94 -21.21 18.57
C ARG A 3 -25.26 -19.94 18.06
N PHE A 4 -24.15 -20.08 17.32
CA PHE A 4 -23.52 -18.95 16.62
C PHE A 4 -24.57 -18.28 15.73
N SER A 5 -24.66 -16.95 15.73
CA SER A 5 -25.54 -16.27 14.78
C SER A 5 -25.00 -16.48 13.37
N LYS A 6 -25.89 -16.71 12.40
CA LYS A 6 -25.51 -16.94 10.99
C LYS A 6 -24.50 -15.91 10.44
N TYR A 7 -24.61 -14.66 10.87
CA TYR A 7 -23.71 -13.58 10.46
C TYR A 7 -22.28 -13.76 10.97
N LYS A 8 -22.09 -14.30 12.19
CA LYS A 8 -20.75 -14.62 12.69
C LYS A 8 -20.10 -15.74 11.91
N ILE A 9 -20.89 -16.72 11.46
CA ILE A 9 -20.40 -17.82 10.60
C ILE A 9 -19.98 -17.26 9.24
N ILE A 10 -20.81 -16.44 8.60
CA ILE A 10 -20.46 -15.79 7.32
C ILE A 10 -19.21 -14.92 7.47
N LEU A 11 -19.13 -14.10 8.51
CA LEU A 11 -17.95 -13.28 8.80
C LEU A 11 -16.69 -14.15 8.95
N LEU A 12 -16.78 -15.25 9.71
CA LEU A 12 -15.67 -16.17 9.90
C LEU A 12 -15.23 -16.79 8.56
N ILE A 13 -16.18 -17.25 7.73
CA ILE A 13 -15.86 -17.81 6.40
C ILE A 13 -15.13 -16.78 5.55
N ILE A 14 -15.60 -15.53 5.49
CA ILE A 14 -14.95 -14.49 4.67
C ILE A 14 -13.57 -14.14 5.23
N ILE A 15 -13.38 -14.12 6.56
CA ILE A 15 -12.06 -13.91 7.15
C ILE A 15 -11.13 -15.09 6.83
N LEU A 16 -11.61 -16.34 6.89
CA LEU A 16 -10.82 -17.52 6.55
C LEU A 16 -10.44 -17.54 5.06
N LEU A 17 -11.35 -17.17 4.16
CA LEU A 17 -11.03 -16.97 2.75
C LEU A 17 -10.01 -15.84 2.58
N GLY A 18 -10.22 -14.70 3.23
CA GLY A 18 -9.27 -13.58 3.22
C GLY A 18 -7.90 -13.96 3.76
N ALA A 19 -7.82 -14.81 4.78
CA ALA A 19 -6.59 -15.36 5.31
C ALA A 19 -5.92 -16.30 4.30
N PHE A 20 -6.67 -17.24 3.71
CA PHE A 20 -6.14 -18.11 2.65
C PHE A 20 -5.49 -17.27 1.52
N LEU A 21 -6.17 -16.23 1.05
CA LEU A 21 -5.64 -15.34 0.00
C LEU A 21 -4.36 -14.59 0.40
N ARG A 22 -4.04 -14.46 1.69
CA ARG A 22 -2.87 -13.71 2.19
C ARG A 22 -1.70 -14.59 2.60
N PHE A 23 -1.99 -15.83 3.03
CA PHE A 23 -0.99 -16.78 3.52
C PHE A 23 -0.59 -17.82 2.47
N TYR A 24 -1.32 -17.90 1.36
CA TYR A 24 -0.98 -18.82 0.28
C TYR A 24 0.35 -18.41 -0.37
N ASN A 25 1.26 -19.37 -0.52
CA ASN A 25 2.52 -19.19 -1.25
C ASN A 25 3.32 -17.94 -0.82
N LEU A 26 3.57 -17.76 0.48
CA LEU A 26 4.39 -16.65 0.98
C LEU A 26 5.84 -16.67 0.44
N ASP A 27 6.35 -17.82 0.01
CA ASP A 27 7.65 -17.97 -0.64
C ASP A 27 7.56 -17.88 -2.18
N TRP A 28 6.55 -17.17 -2.70
CA TRP A 28 6.47 -16.91 -4.12
C TRP A 28 7.73 -16.16 -4.59
N GLY A 29 8.27 -16.58 -5.73
CA GLY A 29 9.56 -16.11 -6.24
C GLY A 29 10.77 -16.92 -5.78
N ASP A 30 10.58 -18.06 -5.11
CA ASP A 30 11.63 -19.04 -4.78
C ASP A 30 12.87 -18.37 -4.16
N GLN A 31 12.63 -17.57 -3.11
CA GLN A 31 13.65 -16.82 -2.37
C GLN A 31 14.49 -15.81 -3.17
N ASN A 32 14.05 -15.39 -4.37
CA ASN A 32 14.71 -14.32 -5.12
C ASN A 32 14.29 -12.91 -4.67
N PHE A 33 13.17 -12.79 -3.93
CA PHE A 33 12.67 -11.55 -3.32
C PHE A 33 12.69 -10.33 -4.26
N PHE A 34 11.92 -10.42 -5.34
CA PHE A 34 11.96 -9.48 -6.46
C PHE A 34 11.50 -8.04 -6.17
N HIS A 35 10.98 -7.75 -4.98
CA HIS A 35 10.56 -6.39 -4.61
C HIS A 35 11.73 -5.62 -3.96
N PRO A 36 12.09 -4.44 -4.47
CA PRO A 36 13.27 -3.69 -4.01
C PRO A 36 13.24 -3.34 -2.53
N ASP A 37 12.10 -2.90 -2.03
CA ASP A 37 11.99 -2.58 -0.60
C ASP A 37 12.11 -3.79 0.32
N GLU A 38 11.66 -4.99 -0.09
CA GLU A 38 11.87 -6.18 0.73
C GLU A 38 13.36 -6.42 0.90
N ARG A 39 14.12 -6.34 -0.20
CA ARG A 39 15.57 -6.52 -0.16
C ARG A 39 16.26 -5.47 0.71
N ASN A 40 15.88 -4.19 0.60
CA ASN A 40 16.43 -3.14 1.46
C ASN A 40 16.11 -3.38 2.94
N ILE A 41 14.89 -3.80 3.27
CA ILE A 41 14.50 -4.16 4.64
C ILE A 41 15.28 -5.40 5.12
N GLY A 42 15.44 -6.42 4.28
CA GLY A 42 16.23 -7.62 4.59
C GLY A 42 17.69 -7.26 4.90
N MET A 43 18.32 -6.44 4.07
CA MET A 43 19.68 -5.95 4.29
C MET A 43 19.79 -5.16 5.60
N ALA A 44 18.84 -4.26 5.87
CA ALA A 44 18.79 -3.51 7.13
C ALA A 44 18.71 -4.40 8.36
N ILE A 45 17.97 -5.52 8.27
CA ILE A 45 17.89 -6.50 9.37
C ILE A 45 19.22 -7.24 9.55
N THR A 46 19.95 -7.52 8.47
CA THR A 46 21.26 -8.20 8.54
C THR A 46 22.38 -7.33 9.12
N ASN A 47 22.22 -5.99 9.11
CA ASN A 47 23.18 -5.07 9.72
C ASN A 47 23.16 -5.12 11.25
N ILE A 48 22.05 -5.56 11.85
CA ILE A 48 21.90 -5.61 13.31
C ILE A 48 22.68 -6.80 13.88
N ASP A 49 23.55 -6.55 14.87
CA ASP A 49 24.26 -7.58 15.62
C ASP A 49 24.15 -7.33 17.13
N ILE A 50 23.05 -7.82 17.72
CA ILE A 50 22.80 -7.70 19.17
C ILE A 50 23.90 -8.40 19.99
N ALA A 51 24.52 -9.47 19.47
CA ALA A 51 25.57 -10.17 20.20
C ALA A 51 26.84 -9.33 20.34
N ARG A 52 27.10 -8.45 19.37
CA ARG A 52 28.20 -7.47 19.41
C ARG A 52 27.81 -6.11 19.99
N GLY A 53 26.54 -5.95 20.37
CA GLY A 53 26.01 -4.69 20.90
C GLY A 53 25.72 -3.64 19.83
N ASP A 54 25.66 -4.03 18.56
CA ASP A 54 25.22 -3.18 17.46
C ASP A 54 23.72 -3.37 17.21
N TYR A 55 22.94 -2.35 17.53
CA TYR A 55 21.49 -2.37 17.39
C TYR A 55 21.02 -1.52 16.20
N ASN A 56 21.92 -0.88 15.44
CA ASN A 56 21.53 0.04 14.38
C ASN A 56 21.19 -0.72 13.10
N PRO A 57 20.00 -0.54 12.50
CA PRO A 57 19.73 -1.10 11.18
C PRO A 57 20.44 -0.37 10.02
N ASP A 58 21.02 0.81 10.28
CA ASP A 58 21.61 1.71 9.28
C ASP A 58 20.67 2.03 8.11
N PHE A 59 19.36 2.02 8.39
CA PHE A 59 18.30 2.21 7.41
C PHE A 59 17.12 2.96 8.05
N PHE A 60 16.83 4.14 7.51
CA PHE A 60 15.87 5.09 8.09
C PHE A 60 14.72 5.49 7.15
N ALA A 61 14.60 4.86 5.97
CA ALA A 61 13.45 5.08 5.08
C ALA A 61 12.13 4.55 5.68
N TYR A 62 12.25 3.55 6.58
CA TYR A 62 11.19 3.09 7.47
C TYR A 62 11.61 3.29 8.93
N GLY A 63 10.63 3.25 9.83
CA GLY A 63 10.94 3.19 11.25
C GLY A 63 11.44 1.80 11.68
N SER A 64 12.26 1.75 12.72
CA SER A 64 12.95 0.54 13.17
C SER A 64 12.05 -0.45 13.89
N PHE A 65 10.81 -0.09 14.27
CA PHE A 65 9.93 -0.96 15.04
C PHE A 65 9.68 -2.32 14.36
N PRO A 66 9.22 -2.39 13.09
CA PRO A 66 8.98 -3.69 12.46
C PRO A 66 10.28 -4.42 12.12
N ILE A 67 11.38 -3.69 11.87
CA ILE A 67 12.72 -4.26 11.64
C ILE A 67 13.17 -5.05 12.88
N TYR A 68 13.09 -4.45 14.07
CA TYR A 68 13.42 -5.16 15.32
C TYR A 68 12.49 -6.34 15.59
N MET A 69 11.20 -6.19 15.29
CA MET A 69 10.24 -7.29 15.44
C MET A 69 10.63 -8.51 14.59
N ILE A 70 11.09 -8.28 13.36
CA ILE A 70 11.57 -9.34 12.47
C ILE A 70 12.91 -9.90 12.95
N TYR A 71 13.85 -9.03 13.35
CA TYR A 71 15.16 -9.43 13.85
C TYR A 71 15.09 -10.37 15.05
N ILE A 72 14.18 -10.12 16.00
CA ILE A 72 14.05 -10.93 17.23
C ILE A 72 13.89 -12.43 16.91
N VAL A 73 13.21 -12.76 15.80
CA VAL A 73 12.97 -14.13 15.36
C VAL A 73 14.03 -14.60 14.36
N SER A 74 14.36 -13.80 13.36
CA SER A 74 15.28 -14.18 12.28
C SER A 74 16.76 -14.17 12.66
N LYS A 75 17.13 -13.42 13.70
CA LYS A 75 18.52 -13.22 14.15
C LYS A 75 19.46 -12.73 13.04
N GLY A 76 18.95 -11.94 12.10
CA GLY A 76 19.75 -11.37 11.00
C GLY A 76 19.93 -12.28 9.79
N ASP A 77 19.34 -13.49 9.77
CA ASP A 77 19.33 -14.32 8.56
C ASP A 77 18.43 -13.68 7.49
N PHE A 78 18.97 -13.43 6.30
CA PHE A 78 18.29 -12.66 5.24
C PHE A 78 16.98 -13.33 4.78
N THR A 79 17.03 -14.61 4.42
CA THR A 79 15.86 -15.35 3.92
C THR A 79 14.79 -15.49 5.01
N THR A 80 15.19 -15.88 6.22
CA THR A 80 14.27 -16.01 7.36
C THR A 80 13.63 -14.66 7.70
N SER A 81 14.38 -13.56 7.60
CA SER A 81 13.88 -12.21 7.82
C SER A 81 12.74 -11.88 6.85
N LEU A 82 12.92 -12.13 5.55
CA LEU A 82 11.91 -11.82 4.55
C LEU A 82 10.71 -12.78 4.63
N LEU A 83 10.90 -14.07 4.84
CA LEU A 83 9.78 -14.98 5.01
C LEU A 83 8.95 -14.67 6.27
N PHE A 84 9.62 -14.34 7.39
CA PHE A 84 8.94 -13.92 8.61
C PHE A 84 8.28 -12.54 8.47
N GLY A 85 8.89 -11.62 7.72
CA GLY A 85 8.30 -10.33 7.35
C GLY A 85 7.00 -10.49 6.56
N ARG A 86 7.00 -11.30 5.51
CA ARG A 86 5.80 -11.67 4.74
C ARG A 86 4.73 -12.32 5.63
N LEU A 87 5.12 -13.21 6.53
CA LEU A 87 4.21 -13.81 7.52
C LEU A 87 3.53 -12.74 8.38
N LEU A 88 4.28 -11.77 8.91
CA LEU A 88 3.73 -10.67 9.70
C LEU A 88 2.81 -9.78 8.87
N SER A 89 3.16 -9.45 7.62
CA SER A 89 2.30 -8.72 6.69
C SER A 89 0.95 -9.44 6.49
N ALA A 90 0.96 -10.76 6.26
CA ALA A 90 -0.24 -11.58 6.13
C ALA A 90 -1.09 -11.59 7.42
N VAL A 91 -0.45 -11.69 8.59
CA VAL A 91 -1.12 -11.62 9.91
C VAL A 91 -1.81 -10.27 10.11
N PHE A 92 -1.10 -9.15 9.94
CA PHE A 92 -1.65 -7.81 10.16
C PHE A 92 -2.73 -7.46 9.13
N SER A 93 -2.55 -7.85 7.86
CA SER A 93 -3.57 -7.70 6.82
C SER A 93 -4.83 -8.52 7.15
N THR A 94 -4.69 -9.72 7.71
CA THR A 94 -5.83 -10.58 8.11
C THR A 94 -6.56 -10.04 9.35
N ILE A 95 -5.84 -9.61 10.39
CA ILE A 95 -6.46 -9.01 11.60
C ILE A 95 -7.22 -7.73 11.23
N SER A 96 -6.68 -6.96 10.29
CA SER A 96 -7.32 -5.74 9.77
C SER A 96 -8.74 -6.00 9.22
N LEU A 97 -9.01 -7.16 8.64
CA LEU A 97 -10.35 -7.55 8.17
C LEU A 97 -11.39 -7.50 9.31
N TYR A 98 -11.03 -7.99 10.49
CA TYR A 98 -11.93 -7.94 11.65
C TYR A 98 -12.08 -6.52 12.20
N LEU A 99 -11.02 -5.71 12.18
CA LEU A 99 -11.10 -4.29 12.57
C LEU A 99 -12.03 -3.50 11.64
N ILE A 100 -11.97 -3.76 10.33
CA ILE A 100 -12.89 -3.18 9.32
C ILE A 100 -14.34 -3.49 9.66
N TYR A 101 -14.65 -4.74 10.04
CA TYR A 101 -15.98 -5.11 10.50
C TYR A 101 -16.42 -4.29 11.71
N LEU A 102 -15.58 -4.22 12.75
CA LEU A 102 -15.91 -3.51 14.00
C LEU A 102 -16.13 -2.01 13.77
N ILE A 103 -15.29 -1.37 12.96
CA ILE A 103 -15.37 0.05 12.62
C ILE A 103 -16.63 0.30 11.79
N THR A 104 -16.84 -0.46 10.70
CA THR A 104 -18.02 -0.30 9.84
C THR A 104 -19.30 -0.43 10.65
N ARG A 105 -19.38 -1.46 11.50
CA ARG A 105 -20.51 -1.71 12.38
C ARG A 105 -20.81 -0.51 13.28
N ASN A 106 -19.78 0.04 13.94
CA ASN A 106 -19.92 1.19 14.83
C ASN A 106 -20.39 2.47 14.08
N LEU A 107 -19.83 2.71 12.90
CA LEU A 107 -20.17 3.87 12.07
C LEU A 107 -21.58 3.75 11.47
N LEU A 108 -21.99 2.56 11.04
CA LEU A 108 -23.34 2.32 10.56
C LEU A 108 -24.40 2.56 11.64
N PHE A 109 -24.14 2.16 12.89
CA PHE A 109 -25.00 2.55 14.01
C PHE A 109 -25.09 4.08 14.16
N SER A 110 -23.95 4.78 14.06
CA SER A 110 -23.88 6.24 14.18
C SER A 110 -24.63 6.99 13.05
N ILE A 111 -24.62 6.46 11.82
CA ILE A 111 -25.28 7.09 10.68
C ILE A 111 -26.78 6.72 10.56
N LEU A 112 -27.14 5.45 10.79
CA LEU A 112 -28.48 4.90 10.51
C LEU A 112 -29.50 5.04 11.65
N LEU A 113 -29.08 5.23 12.90
CA LEU A 113 -29.99 5.35 14.06
C LEU A 113 -30.73 6.70 14.14
N LYS A 114 -30.85 7.44 13.03
CA LYS A 114 -31.35 8.82 13.06
C LYS A 114 -32.87 8.97 13.17
N ASP A 115 -33.68 7.93 13.09
CA ASP A 115 -35.15 8.10 12.93
C ASP A 115 -36.02 7.25 13.89
N GLY A 116 -35.66 7.12 15.17
CA GLY A 116 -36.56 6.57 16.20
C GLY A 116 -37.08 5.14 15.99
N GLN A 117 -36.66 4.45 14.93
CA GLN A 117 -37.13 3.12 14.58
C GLN A 117 -36.29 2.05 15.26
N SER A 118 -36.94 1.38 16.19
CA SER A 118 -36.56 0.15 16.88
C SER A 118 -35.84 -0.87 15.97
N ILE A 119 -34.63 -1.26 16.39
CA ILE A 119 -34.05 -2.62 16.54
C ILE A 119 -34.17 -3.65 15.39
N GLN A 120 -35.11 -3.58 14.45
CA GLN A 120 -35.17 -4.43 13.25
C GLN A 120 -34.03 -4.17 12.23
N LYS A 121 -33.13 -3.20 12.51
CA LYS A 121 -31.97 -2.83 11.66
C LYS A 121 -30.65 -3.54 12.01
N THR A 122 -30.60 -4.39 13.04
CA THR A 122 -29.35 -5.09 13.45
C THR A 122 -28.81 -6.00 12.34
N ASN A 123 -29.67 -6.83 11.76
CA ASN A 123 -29.29 -7.79 10.72
C ASN A 123 -28.66 -7.11 9.48
N LYS A 124 -29.15 -5.93 9.09
CA LYS A 124 -28.61 -5.21 7.92
C LYS A 124 -27.28 -4.53 8.22
N ILE A 125 -27.09 -4.03 9.45
CA ILE A 125 -25.79 -3.51 9.89
C ILE A 125 -24.75 -4.63 9.82
N GLU A 126 -25.09 -5.84 10.28
CA GLU A 126 -24.17 -6.98 10.16
C GLU A 126 -23.85 -7.30 8.70
N ILE A 127 -24.86 -7.36 7.81
CA ILE A 127 -24.65 -7.62 6.36
C ILE A 127 -23.72 -6.59 5.73
N TYR A 128 -23.95 -5.29 5.94
CA TYR A 128 -23.11 -4.25 5.32
C TYR A 128 -21.73 -4.16 5.96
N SER A 129 -21.59 -4.48 7.25
CA SER A 129 -20.29 -4.59 7.90
C SER A 129 -19.49 -5.76 7.33
N ILE A 130 -20.14 -6.90 7.09
CA ILE A 130 -19.56 -8.07 6.42
C ILE A 130 -19.22 -7.74 4.96
N LEU A 131 -20.03 -6.94 4.26
CA LEU A 131 -19.72 -6.48 2.90
C LEU A 131 -18.40 -5.69 2.86
N SER A 132 -18.16 -4.76 3.80
CA SER A 132 -16.87 -4.08 3.89
C SER A 132 -15.70 -5.04 4.07
N VAL A 133 -15.90 -6.11 4.85
CA VAL A 133 -14.88 -7.17 5.01
C VAL A 133 -14.66 -7.92 3.71
N ALA A 134 -15.72 -8.30 3.00
CA ALA A 134 -15.60 -8.98 1.72
C ALA A 134 -14.80 -8.13 0.72
N LEU A 135 -15.14 -6.85 0.57
CA LEU A 135 -14.42 -5.94 -0.32
C LEU A 135 -12.94 -5.80 0.04
N ALA A 136 -12.61 -5.80 1.34
CA ALA A 136 -11.21 -5.74 1.79
C ALA A 136 -10.49 -7.09 1.68
N ALA A 137 -11.20 -8.21 1.88
CA ALA A 137 -10.66 -9.56 1.77
C ALA A 137 -10.21 -9.83 0.33
N PHE A 138 -11.01 -9.37 -0.65
CA PHE A 138 -10.78 -9.49 -2.09
C PHE A 138 -10.22 -8.20 -2.73
N SER A 139 -9.51 -7.34 -1.99
CA SER A 139 -8.82 -6.18 -2.59
C SER A 139 -7.44 -6.62 -3.10
N PRO A 140 -7.12 -6.44 -4.41
CA PRO A 140 -5.80 -6.75 -4.94
C PRO A 140 -4.66 -6.11 -4.16
N GLY A 141 -4.76 -4.83 -3.79
CA GLY A 141 -3.72 -4.15 -3.01
C GLY A 141 -3.52 -4.75 -1.62
N LEU A 142 -4.59 -5.07 -0.87
CA LEU A 142 -4.44 -5.67 0.45
C LEU A 142 -3.95 -7.13 0.42
N ILE A 143 -4.20 -7.84 -0.70
CA ILE A 143 -3.66 -9.17 -0.95
C ILE A 143 -2.19 -9.06 -1.31
N GLN A 144 -1.83 -8.21 -2.28
CA GLN A 144 -0.47 -8.05 -2.77
C GLN A 144 0.50 -7.68 -1.64
N PHE A 145 0.20 -6.63 -0.87
CA PHE A 145 1.07 -6.18 0.22
C PHE A 145 0.96 -7.03 1.50
N ALA A 146 0.19 -8.13 1.46
CA ALA A 146 0.31 -9.21 2.43
C ALA A 146 1.44 -10.20 2.07
N HIS A 147 1.85 -10.25 0.80
CA HIS A 147 2.89 -11.14 0.28
C HIS A 147 4.26 -10.46 0.16
N PHE A 148 4.38 -9.21 0.63
CA PHE A 148 5.63 -8.46 0.68
C PHE A 148 6.01 -8.13 2.14
N THR A 149 7.29 -8.23 2.45
CA THR A 149 7.95 -7.69 3.65
C THR A 149 8.09 -6.18 3.51
N THR A 150 6.95 -5.51 3.47
CA THR A 150 6.85 -4.07 3.51
C THR A 150 5.87 -3.69 4.62
N PHE A 151 5.97 -2.47 5.15
CA PHE A 151 5.25 -2.13 6.39
C PHE A 151 3.86 -1.51 6.16
N GLU A 152 3.32 -1.57 4.94
CA GLU A 152 1.98 -1.11 4.61
C GLU A 152 0.90 -1.89 5.36
N SER A 153 1.06 -3.22 5.50
CA SER A 153 0.14 -4.06 6.26
C SER A 153 0.14 -3.72 7.76
N PHE A 154 1.31 -3.33 8.31
CA PHE A 154 1.45 -2.84 9.68
C PHE A 154 0.70 -1.51 9.85
N LEU A 155 1.00 -0.51 9.01
CA LEU A 155 0.35 0.80 9.06
C LEU A 155 -1.17 0.71 8.91
N THR A 156 -1.63 -0.18 8.02
CA THR A 156 -3.06 -0.45 7.81
C THR A 156 -3.72 -0.93 9.11
N PHE A 157 -3.11 -1.91 9.77
CA PHE A 157 -3.57 -2.41 11.07
C PHE A 157 -3.55 -1.32 12.14
N GLU A 158 -2.45 -0.58 12.25
CA GLU A 158 -2.25 0.46 13.25
C GLU A 158 -3.27 1.60 13.12
N TYR A 159 -3.56 2.05 11.90
CA TYR A 159 -4.54 3.11 11.64
C TYR A 159 -5.97 2.65 11.91
N LEU A 160 -6.31 1.40 11.59
CA LEU A 160 -7.60 0.81 11.93
C LEU A 160 -7.74 0.65 13.45
N LEU A 161 -6.70 0.18 14.13
CA LEU A 161 -6.71 0.01 15.58
C LEU A 161 -6.80 1.36 16.29
N PHE A 162 -6.02 2.36 15.85
CA PHE A 162 -6.14 3.75 16.32
C PHE A 162 -7.56 4.26 16.13
N THR A 163 -8.16 4.06 14.96
CA THR A 163 -9.53 4.47 14.68
C THR A 163 -10.51 3.81 15.64
N LEU A 164 -10.45 2.49 15.83
CA LEU A 164 -11.32 1.77 16.75
C LEU A 164 -11.18 2.25 18.20
N LEU A 165 -9.94 2.48 18.66
CA LEU A 165 -9.64 3.00 19.99
C LEU A 165 -10.12 4.44 20.15
N ALA A 166 -10.00 5.28 19.11
CA ALA A 166 -10.54 6.63 19.09
C ALA A 166 -12.07 6.64 19.22
N LEU A 167 -12.77 5.73 18.52
CA LEU A 167 -14.22 5.56 18.67
C LEU A 167 -14.59 5.11 20.09
N LYS A 168 -13.80 4.22 20.70
CA LYS A 168 -13.98 3.79 22.09
C LYS A 168 -13.75 4.96 23.05
N LEU A 169 -12.75 5.80 22.80
CA LEU A 169 -12.40 6.94 23.63
C LEU A 169 -13.48 8.04 23.61
N LEU A 170 -14.04 8.36 22.44
CA LEU A 170 -15.17 9.30 22.31
C LEU A 170 -16.39 8.88 23.16
N ASN A 171 -16.59 7.56 23.31
CA ASN A 171 -17.67 6.99 24.09
C ASN A 171 -17.33 6.96 25.58
N LYS A 172 -16.14 6.47 25.94
CA LYS A 172 -15.67 6.30 27.33
C LYS A 172 -14.23 6.87 27.47
N PRO A 173 -14.07 8.13 27.92
CA PRO A 173 -12.75 8.78 28.05
C PRO A 173 -12.03 8.39 29.36
N THR A 174 -11.79 7.09 29.55
CA THR A 174 -11.05 6.53 30.70
C THR A 174 -9.55 6.65 30.50
N PHE A 175 -8.78 6.73 31.58
CA PHE A 175 -7.30 6.78 31.52
C PHE A 175 -6.72 5.62 30.70
N LEU A 176 -7.22 4.41 30.91
CA LEU A 176 -6.79 3.22 30.15
C LEU A 176 -6.99 3.36 28.62
N ASN A 177 -8.05 4.02 28.15
CA ASN A 177 -8.24 4.22 26.72
C ASN A 177 -7.28 5.28 26.15
N TYR A 178 -6.85 6.25 26.96
CA TYR A 178 -5.76 7.18 26.58
C TYR A 178 -4.43 6.43 26.43
N ILE A 179 -4.13 5.50 27.35
CA ILE A 179 -2.94 4.66 27.31
C ILE A 179 -2.90 3.80 26.03
N PHE A 180 -4.01 3.14 25.68
CA PHE A 180 -4.05 2.33 24.45
C PHE A 180 -3.86 3.17 23.18
N ILE A 181 -4.44 4.38 23.11
CA ILE A 181 -4.19 5.28 21.98
C ILE A 181 -2.72 5.73 21.93
N ALA A 182 -2.14 6.07 23.07
CA ALA A 182 -0.73 6.47 23.15
C ALA A 182 0.20 5.36 22.66
N LEU A 183 -0.05 4.12 23.06
CA LEU A 183 0.72 2.95 22.62
C LEU A 183 0.69 2.82 21.10
N ILE A 184 -0.52 2.73 20.49
CA ILE A 184 -0.63 2.52 19.05
C ILE A 184 -0.12 3.72 18.24
N MET A 185 -0.27 4.94 18.75
CA MET A 185 0.23 6.15 18.11
C MET A 185 1.77 6.18 18.10
N GLY A 186 2.41 5.83 19.22
CA GLY A 186 3.87 5.72 19.30
C GLY A 186 4.42 4.63 18.35
N LEU A 187 3.77 3.46 18.30
CA LEU A 187 4.13 2.38 17.37
C LEU A 187 3.95 2.81 15.91
N ALA A 188 2.83 3.45 15.55
CA ALA A 188 2.57 3.87 14.18
C ALA A 188 3.59 4.90 13.66
N VAL A 189 4.01 5.85 14.51
CA VAL A 189 5.11 6.78 14.19
C VAL A 189 6.43 6.02 14.07
N GLY A 190 6.62 5.02 14.92
CA GLY A 190 7.78 4.14 14.88
C GLY A 190 7.81 3.13 13.72
N THR A 191 6.71 2.96 12.99
CA THR A 191 6.63 2.21 11.72
C THR A 191 6.92 3.14 10.54
N LYS A 192 6.31 4.34 10.52
CA LYS A 192 6.55 5.35 9.49
C LYS A 192 6.28 6.74 10.04
N ILE A 193 7.24 7.65 9.87
CA ILE A 193 7.18 8.99 10.48
C ILE A 193 5.97 9.82 10.05
N ILE A 194 5.41 9.54 8.87
CA ILE A 194 4.20 10.22 8.40
C ILE A 194 3.03 10.07 9.39
N SER A 195 2.97 8.98 10.16
CA SER A 195 1.94 8.74 11.18
C SER A 195 1.89 9.82 12.28
N LEU A 196 2.84 10.77 12.32
CA LEU A 196 2.75 11.96 13.17
C LEU A 196 1.44 12.75 12.98
N PHE A 197 0.79 12.66 11.81
CA PHE A 197 -0.53 13.28 11.62
C PHE A 197 -1.59 12.78 12.64
N LEU A 198 -1.43 11.56 13.17
CA LEU A 198 -2.31 11.00 14.20
C LEU A 198 -2.26 11.79 15.51
N VAL A 199 -1.15 12.46 15.82
CA VAL A 199 -1.03 13.34 17.00
C VAL A 199 -2.04 14.48 16.90
N GLY A 200 -2.11 15.16 15.75
CA GLY A 200 -3.09 16.21 15.50
C GLY A 200 -4.54 15.71 15.64
N ILE A 201 -4.81 14.52 15.12
CA ILE A 201 -6.14 13.89 15.24
C ILE A 201 -6.46 13.54 16.70
N PHE A 202 -5.50 13.00 17.44
CA PHE A 202 -5.66 12.68 18.86
C PHE A 202 -5.94 13.92 19.71
N LEU A 203 -5.21 15.02 19.49
CA LEU A 203 -5.46 16.31 20.14
C LEU A 203 -6.87 16.83 19.82
N MET A 204 -7.32 16.68 18.58
CA MET A 204 -8.67 17.06 18.18
C MET A 204 -9.74 16.15 18.83
N ILE A 205 -9.52 14.83 18.94
CA ILE A 205 -10.40 13.92 19.69
C ILE A 205 -10.49 14.34 21.15
N HIS A 206 -9.34 14.66 21.77
CA HIS A 206 -9.27 15.15 23.14
C HIS A 206 -10.09 16.44 23.32
N PHE A 207 -9.92 17.38 22.40
CA PHE A 207 -10.71 18.60 22.34
C PHE A 207 -12.22 18.32 22.27
N PHE A 208 -12.64 17.39 21.40
CA PHE A 208 -14.04 16.99 21.29
C PHE A 208 -14.59 16.38 22.59
N ILE A 209 -13.79 15.61 23.33
CA ILE A 209 -14.18 15.05 24.62
C ILE A 209 -14.42 16.17 25.65
N ILE A 210 -13.56 17.19 25.68
CA ILE A 210 -13.71 18.33 26.59
C ILE A 210 -14.95 19.14 26.23
N LEU A 211 -15.18 19.42 24.94
CA LEU A 211 -16.39 20.10 24.49
C LEU A 211 -17.67 19.34 24.86
N LYS A 212 -17.62 18.00 24.86
CA LYS A 212 -18.76 17.15 25.28
C LYS A 212 -19.14 17.41 26.73
N SER A 213 -18.16 17.76 27.58
CA SER A 213 -18.33 18.07 29.01
C SER A 213 -18.92 19.45 29.29
N ARG A 214 -18.96 20.36 28.30
CA ARG A 214 -19.46 21.74 28.42
C ARG A 214 -20.86 21.87 29.01
N LYS A 215 -21.74 20.87 28.83
CA LYS A 215 -23.12 20.88 29.38
C LYS A 215 -23.17 20.90 30.92
N LYS A 216 -22.07 20.57 31.61
CA LYS A 216 -22.01 20.62 33.07
C LYS A 216 -21.75 22.03 33.63
N GLU A 217 -21.36 22.99 32.80
CA GLU A 217 -21.10 24.37 33.25
C GLU A 217 -22.14 25.34 32.69
N THR A 218 -22.83 26.04 33.59
CA THR A 218 -23.90 27.01 33.27
C THR A 218 -23.37 28.32 32.69
N ASN A 219 -22.11 28.69 32.95
CA ASN A 219 -21.52 29.95 32.50
C ASN A 219 -20.47 29.72 31.38
N LYS A 220 -20.75 30.22 30.17
CA LYS A 220 -19.88 30.10 28.99
C LYS A 220 -18.50 30.74 29.19
N LEU A 221 -18.41 31.88 29.89
CA LEU A 221 -17.15 32.59 30.12
C LEU A 221 -16.23 31.79 31.05
N LYS A 222 -16.79 31.21 32.13
CA LYS A 222 -16.05 30.32 33.04
C LYS A 222 -15.50 29.08 32.32
N PHE A 223 -16.26 28.50 31.39
CA PHE A 223 -15.79 27.37 30.58
C PHE A 223 -14.61 27.76 29.68
N ILE A 224 -14.66 28.92 29.03
CA ILE A 224 -13.59 29.43 28.15
C ILE A 224 -12.31 29.67 28.96
N LEU A 225 -12.40 30.35 30.11
CA LEU A 225 -11.25 30.61 30.98
C LEU A 225 -10.61 29.33 31.54
N LYS A 226 -11.41 28.29 31.81
CA LYS A 226 -10.92 26.98 32.29
C LYS A 226 -10.51 26.02 31.18
N LEU A 227 -10.73 26.36 29.91
CA LEU A 227 -10.49 25.46 28.79
C LEU A 227 -9.04 24.99 28.70
N PRO A 228 -8.00 25.86 28.84
CA PRO A 228 -6.61 25.42 28.79
C PRO A 228 -6.30 24.39 29.88
N PHE A 229 -6.72 24.64 31.13
CA PHE A 229 -6.50 23.74 32.26
C PHE A 229 -7.25 22.40 32.11
N LYS A 230 -8.45 22.41 31.51
CA LYS A 230 -9.19 21.18 31.20
C LYS A 230 -8.55 20.40 30.05
N PHE A 231 -7.93 21.10 29.11
CA PHE A 231 -7.22 20.52 27.98
C PHE A 231 -5.93 19.84 28.42
N PHE A 232 -5.08 20.52 29.17
CA PHE A 232 -3.85 19.96 29.71
C PHE A 232 -4.09 19.17 31.02
N ASN A 233 -4.95 18.15 30.96
CA ASN A 233 -5.18 17.25 32.09
C ASN A 233 -4.19 16.08 32.10
N ASN A 234 -4.09 15.40 33.25
CA ASN A 234 -3.18 14.29 33.46
C ASN A 234 -3.35 13.15 32.44
N LYS A 235 -4.57 12.92 31.90
CA LYS A 235 -4.78 11.87 30.88
C LYS A 235 -4.08 12.20 29.57
N LEU A 236 -4.17 13.46 29.12
CA LEU A 236 -3.49 13.92 27.91
C LEU A 236 -1.97 13.88 28.10
N ILE A 237 -1.48 14.43 29.23
CA ILE A 237 -0.04 14.49 29.51
C ILE A 237 0.55 13.09 29.60
N SER A 238 -0.05 12.17 30.37
CA SER A 238 0.42 10.79 30.45
C SER A 238 0.38 10.06 29.11
N ALA A 239 -0.64 10.31 28.29
CA ALA A 239 -0.71 9.74 26.93
C ALA A 239 0.38 10.29 26.01
N GLY A 240 0.64 11.60 26.06
CA GLY A 240 1.71 12.22 25.28
C GLY A 240 3.08 11.68 25.66
N LEU A 241 3.39 11.65 26.96
CA LEU A 241 4.65 11.13 27.48
C LEU A 241 4.83 9.64 27.15
N LEU A 242 3.78 8.82 27.30
CA LEU A 242 3.85 7.41 26.94
C LEU A 242 4.06 7.22 25.44
N SER A 243 3.37 7.97 24.58
CA SER A 243 3.55 7.86 23.13
C SER A 243 4.98 8.22 22.71
N ILE A 244 5.56 9.26 23.31
CA ILE A 244 6.96 9.66 23.09
C ILE A 244 7.90 8.56 23.57
N LEU A 245 7.67 8.01 24.76
CA LEU A 245 8.47 6.91 25.30
C LEU A 245 8.45 5.69 24.38
N ILE A 246 7.26 5.27 23.90
CA ILE A 246 7.13 4.14 22.97
C ILE A 246 7.86 4.41 21.66
N PHE A 247 7.77 5.63 21.12
CA PHE A 247 8.52 6.00 19.92
C PHE A 247 10.04 5.93 20.14
N ILE A 248 10.56 6.50 21.23
CA ILE A 248 11.99 6.45 21.58
C ILE A 248 12.48 5.01 21.73
N LEU A 249 11.72 4.17 22.46
CA LEU A 249 12.10 2.79 22.71
C LEU A 249 12.11 1.93 21.45
N THR A 250 11.27 2.25 20.47
CA THR A 250 11.18 1.48 19.22
C THR A 250 12.04 2.04 18.09
N ASN A 251 12.53 3.27 18.22
CA ASN A 251 13.37 3.96 17.22
C ASN A 251 14.52 4.73 17.90
N PRO A 252 15.38 4.08 18.69
CA PRO A 252 16.43 4.77 19.43
C PRO A 252 17.44 5.49 18.54
N PHE A 253 17.76 4.93 17.36
CA PHE A 253 18.77 5.48 16.44
C PHE A 253 18.33 6.72 15.67
N ILE A 254 17.05 7.08 15.70
CA ILE A 254 16.62 8.42 15.27
C ILE A 254 17.29 9.51 16.13
N PHE A 255 17.60 9.18 17.40
CA PHE A 255 18.27 10.09 18.33
C PHE A 255 19.76 9.81 18.45
N LEU A 256 20.16 8.53 18.53
CA LEU A 256 21.55 8.13 18.70
C LEU A 256 22.39 8.35 17.43
N ASP A 257 21.78 8.17 16.25
CA ASP A 257 22.38 8.41 14.94
C ASP A 257 21.55 9.44 14.15
N TYR A 258 21.35 10.60 14.79
CA TYR A 258 20.52 11.67 14.24
C TYR A 258 21.03 12.18 12.90
N GLN A 259 22.34 12.16 12.65
CA GLN A 259 22.93 12.67 11.42
C GLN A 259 22.52 11.83 10.21
N ASN A 260 22.69 10.51 10.28
CA ASN A 260 22.28 9.62 9.19
C ASN A 260 20.75 9.58 9.04
N PHE A 261 20.01 9.58 10.16
CA PHE A 261 18.55 9.71 10.12
C PHE A 261 18.12 10.99 9.38
N ARG A 262 18.72 12.14 9.71
CA ARG A 262 18.38 13.43 9.10
C ARG A 262 18.69 13.42 7.60
N GLY A 263 19.84 12.86 7.21
CA GLY A 263 20.24 12.71 5.81
C GLY A 263 19.29 11.81 5.02
N SER A 264 18.91 10.66 5.57
CA SER A 264 17.91 9.78 4.96
C SER A 264 16.55 10.47 4.84
N LEU A 265 16.09 11.18 5.87
CA LEU A 265 14.85 11.95 5.81
C LEU A 265 14.89 13.02 4.72
N ASP A 266 16.01 13.73 4.54
CA ASP A 266 16.18 14.70 3.45
C ASP A 266 16.14 14.05 2.08
N TYR A 267 16.83 12.93 1.91
CA TYR A 267 16.84 12.15 0.67
C TYR A 267 15.43 11.68 0.30
N GLU A 268 14.77 10.92 1.18
CA GLU A 268 13.43 10.35 0.96
C GLU A 268 12.39 11.44 0.70
N SER A 269 12.47 12.55 1.44
CA SER A 269 11.57 13.68 1.30
C SER A 269 11.78 14.41 -0.04
N SER A 270 13.02 14.50 -0.53
CA SER A 270 13.34 15.10 -1.82
C SER A 270 12.93 14.22 -2.99
N VAL A 271 13.11 12.91 -2.88
CA VAL A 271 12.59 11.92 -3.84
C VAL A 271 11.06 11.98 -3.89
N ALA A 272 10.38 11.96 -2.73
CA ALA A 272 8.92 11.99 -2.67
C ALA A 272 8.29 13.25 -3.26
N ARG A 273 8.98 14.39 -3.16
CA ARG A 273 8.58 15.67 -3.78
C ARG A 273 9.02 15.83 -5.24
N GLY A 274 9.91 14.97 -5.74
CA GLY A 274 10.51 15.10 -7.07
C GLY A 274 11.52 16.25 -7.18
N THR A 275 12.05 16.75 -6.06
CA THR A 275 13.10 17.78 -6.07
C THR A 275 14.50 17.20 -6.26
N LEU A 276 14.66 15.89 -6.04
CA LEU A 276 15.86 15.13 -6.36
C LEU A 276 15.49 14.10 -7.44
N PRO A 277 16.02 14.23 -8.67
CA PRO A 277 15.80 13.23 -9.71
C PRO A 277 16.57 11.94 -9.37
N VAL A 278 15.87 10.81 -9.36
CA VAL A 278 16.45 9.47 -9.16
C VAL A 278 15.87 8.50 -10.18
N PHE A 279 16.69 7.54 -10.62
CA PHE A 279 16.39 6.66 -11.76
C PHE A 279 15.04 5.92 -11.62
N TYR A 280 14.76 5.38 -10.43
CA TYR A 280 13.56 4.59 -10.14
C TYR A 280 12.27 5.42 -9.96
N THR A 281 12.32 6.73 -10.26
CA THR A 281 11.14 7.61 -10.27
C THR A 281 10.84 8.22 -11.64
N GLN A 282 11.63 7.90 -12.67
CA GLN A 282 11.46 8.45 -14.02
C GLN A 282 10.08 8.12 -14.63
N GLN A 283 9.47 7.00 -14.24
CA GLN A 283 8.10 6.64 -14.62
C GLN A 283 7.05 7.71 -14.29
N PHE A 284 7.30 8.56 -13.28
CA PHE A 284 6.39 9.61 -12.85
C PHE A 284 6.61 10.95 -13.56
N LEU A 285 7.64 11.08 -14.41
CA LEU A 285 7.88 12.31 -15.16
C LEU A 285 6.68 12.64 -16.06
N GLU A 286 6.33 13.92 -16.13
CA GLU A 286 5.17 14.42 -16.89
C GLU A 286 3.80 13.85 -16.44
N THR A 287 3.72 13.23 -15.26
CA THR A 287 2.45 12.74 -14.70
C THR A 287 1.90 13.68 -13.62
N ILE A 288 0.58 13.87 -13.62
CA ILE A 288 -0.10 14.77 -12.68
C ILE A 288 -0.49 14.00 -11.41
N PRO A 289 -0.06 14.42 -10.20
CA PRO A 289 -0.56 13.88 -8.94
C PRO A 289 -2.09 13.96 -8.85
N PHE A 290 -2.70 13.11 -8.02
CA PHE A 290 -4.14 12.83 -7.99
C PHE A 290 -4.69 12.16 -9.26
N VAL A 291 -4.41 12.68 -10.45
CA VAL A 291 -4.90 12.13 -11.73
C VAL A 291 -4.28 10.75 -11.98
N TYR A 292 -2.97 10.62 -11.80
CA TYR A 292 -2.28 9.34 -11.98
C TYR A 292 -2.78 8.30 -10.96
N GLN A 293 -2.92 8.67 -9.69
CA GLN A 293 -3.43 7.76 -8.68
C GLN A 293 -4.88 7.33 -8.98
N PHE A 294 -5.71 8.25 -9.46
CA PHE A 294 -7.10 7.97 -9.81
C PHE A 294 -7.23 7.05 -11.03
N LEU A 295 -6.39 7.24 -12.05
CA LEU A 295 -6.47 6.51 -13.30
C LEU A 295 -5.73 5.17 -13.28
N TYR A 296 -4.63 5.07 -12.53
CA TYR A 296 -3.74 3.91 -12.59
C TYR A 296 -3.62 3.18 -11.25
N VAL A 297 -3.41 3.90 -10.16
CA VAL A 297 -3.14 3.27 -8.85
C VAL A 297 -4.40 2.68 -8.22
N PHE A 298 -5.41 3.49 -7.92
CA PHE A 298 -6.62 3.02 -7.23
C PHE A 298 -7.38 1.94 -8.00
N PRO A 299 -7.56 2.04 -9.33
CA PRO A 299 -8.20 0.99 -10.11
C PRO A 299 -7.48 -0.36 -10.00
N SER A 300 -6.14 -0.33 -9.91
CA SER A 300 -5.32 -1.52 -9.71
C SER A 300 -5.58 -2.19 -8.36
N ILE A 301 -5.61 -1.40 -7.28
CA ILE A 301 -5.67 -1.93 -5.90
C ILE A 301 -7.09 -2.20 -5.36
N ILE A 302 -8.13 -1.55 -5.90
CA ILE A 302 -9.52 -1.70 -5.42
C ILE A 302 -10.60 -1.79 -6.51
N SER A 303 -10.27 -1.73 -7.80
CA SER A 303 -11.17 -1.68 -8.97
C SER A 303 -11.68 -0.31 -9.41
N TRP A 304 -11.95 -0.16 -10.71
CA TRP A 304 -12.50 1.05 -11.32
C TRP A 304 -13.83 1.52 -10.70
N PRO A 305 -14.89 0.69 -10.60
CA PRO A 305 -16.14 1.14 -10.00
C PRO A 305 -15.97 1.55 -8.53
N LEU A 306 -15.24 0.75 -7.75
CA LEU A 306 -15.04 1.03 -6.33
C LEU A 306 -14.17 2.29 -6.13
N THR A 307 -13.16 2.52 -6.97
CA THR A 307 -12.36 3.75 -7.00
C THR A 307 -13.25 4.98 -7.13
N ILE A 308 -14.06 5.05 -8.18
CA ILE A 308 -14.94 6.20 -8.45
C ILE A 308 -15.88 6.44 -7.26
N PHE A 309 -16.62 5.41 -6.84
CA PHE A 309 -17.66 5.59 -5.82
C PHE A 309 -17.11 5.78 -4.41
N SER A 310 -15.93 5.22 -4.10
CA SER A 310 -15.25 5.42 -2.82
C SER A 310 -14.72 6.85 -2.67
N LEU A 311 -14.14 7.43 -3.73
CA LEU A 311 -13.65 8.81 -3.71
C LEU A 311 -14.80 9.83 -3.66
N LEU A 312 -15.89 9.60 -4.41
CA LEU A 312 -17.13 10.38 -4.26
C LEU A 312 -17.71 10.26 -2.85
N SER A 313 -17.65 9.07 -2.24
CA SER A 313 -18.08 8.85 -0.87
C SER A 313 -17.19 9.57 0.14
N LEU A 314 -15.87 9.57 -0.08
CA LEU A 314 -14.92 10.31 0.74
C LEU A 314 -15.19 11.81 0.64
N LEU A 315 -15.40 12.36 -0.57
CA LEU A 315 -15.79 13.75 -0.78
C LEU A 315 -17.10 14.10 -0.06
N TYR A 316 -18.11 13.23 -0.15
CA TYR A 316 -19.35 13.39 0.60
C TYR A 316 -19.09 13.43 2.12
N LEU A 317 -18.22 12.57 2.63
CA LEU A 317 -17.85 12.54 4.04
C LEU A 317 -17.07 13.80 4.46
N ILE A 318 -16.21 14.37 3.61
CA ILE A 318 -15.54 15.65 3.89
C ILE A 318 -16.57 16.76 4.10
N ILE A 319 -17.53 16.89 3.17
CA ILE A 319 -18.61 17.88 3.26
C ILE A 319 -19.48 17.62 4.50
N TYR A 320 -19.76 16.35 4.79
CA TYR A 320 -20.49 15.92 5.98
C TYR A 320 -19.76 16.35 7.26
N CYS A 321 -18.46 16.11 7.35
CA CYS A 321 -17.62 16.46 8.49
C CYS A 321 -17.57 17.96 8.71
N PHE A 322 -17.43 18.76 7.64
CA PHE A 322 -17.46 20.22 7.74
C PHE A 322 -18.80 20.70 8.32
N LYS A 323 -19.92 20.25 7.75
CA LYS A 323 -21.27 20.66 8.17
C LYS A 323 -21.59 20.28 9.62
N TYR A 324 -21.27 19.05 10.04
CA TYR A 324 -21.63 18.56 11.37
C TYR A 324 -20.56 18.85 12.43
N GLY A 325 -19.30 19.01 12.03
CA GLY A 325 -18.20 19.44 12.89
C GLY A 325 -18.40 20.87 13.40
N LEU A 326 -18.74 21.81 12.50
CA LEU A 326 -19.06 23.19 12.88
C LEU A 326 -20.26 23.24 13.85
N LYS A 327 -21.32 22.47 13.57
CA LYS A 327 -22.48 22.36 14.47
C LYS A 327 -22.11 21.78 15.84
N TYR A 328 -21.18 20.84 15.89
CA TYR A 328 -20.71 20.30 17.16
C TYR A 328 -19.88 21.34 17.94
N ILE A 329 -18.90 21.97 17.29
CA ILE A 329 -17.97 22.92 17.92
C ILE A 329 -18.74 24.14 18.46
N PHE A 330 -19.57 24.76 17.62
CA PHE A 330 -20.24 26.02 17.98
C PHE A 330 -21.54 25.81 18.75
N GLN A 331 -22.31 24.75 18.44
CA GLN A 331 -23.68 24.56 18.95
C GLN A 331 -23.81 23.35 19.90
N ASN A 332 -22.75 22.54 20.08
CA ASN A 332 -22.77 21.30 20.87
C ASN A 332 -23.87 20.30 20.44
N GLN A 333 -24.23 20.34 19.15
CA GLN A 333 -25.22 19.45 18.51
C GLN A 333 -24.52 18.31 17.75
N SER A 334 -25.28 17.31 17.27
CA SER A 334 -24.77 16.25 16.38
C SER A 334 -23.68 15.34 17.00
N LYS A 335 -23.72 15.10 18.32
CA LYS A 335 -22.75 14.25 19.04
C LYS A 335 -22.61 12.84 18.46
N ASN A 336 -23.71 12.29 17.95
CA ASN A 336 -23.74 10.99 17.29
C ASN A 336 -22.98 10.96 15.95
N LYS A 337 -22.51 12.10 15.46
CA LYS A 337 -21.77 12.22 14.19
C LYS A 337 -20.25 12.30 14.38
N LEU A 338 -19.78 12.50 15.62
CA LEU A 338 -18.35 12.51 15.95
C LEU A 338 -17.59 11.25 15.50
N PRO A 339 -18.15 10.02 15.63
CA PRO A 339 -17.47 8.82 15.14
C PRO A 339 -17.11 8.91 13.65
N ILE A 340 -18.02 9.42 12.83
CA ILE A 340 -17.82 9.60 11.39
C ILE A 340 -16.76 10.66 11.14
N ILE A 341 -16.79 11.77 11.88
CA ILE A 341 -15.79 12.84 11.76
C ILE A 341 -14.39 12.32 12.03
N VAL A 342 -14.20 11.58 13.13
CA VAL A 342 -12.91 11.02 13.49
C VAL A 342 -12.44 9.99 12.46
N PHE A 343 -13.31 9.07 12.05
CA PHE A 343 -12.99 8.10 11.00
C PHE A 343 -12.53 8.78 9.71
N THR A 344 -13.28 9.78 9.23
CA THR A 344 -12.96 10.50 7.99
C THR A 344 -11.63 11.23 8.12
N LEU A 345 -11.32 11.84 9.26
CA LEU A 345 -10.07 12.57 9.45
C LEU A 345 -8.84 11.66 9.51
N VAL A 346 -8.95 10.46 10.09
CA VAL A 346 -7.86 9.47 10.06
C VAL A 346 -7.58 9.03 8.62
N GLY A 347 -8.62 8.63 7.88
CA GLY A 347 -8.45 8.22 6.48
C GLY A 347 -7.96 9.36 5.59
N LEU A 348 -8.50 10.58 5.76
CA LEU A 348 -8.12 11.74 4.97
C LEU A 348 -6.69 12.20 5.26
N GLY A 349 -6.27 12.20 6.52
CA GLY A 349 -4.92 12.65 6.92
C GLY A 349 -3.83 11.89 6.17
N TYR A 350 -3.94 10.57 6.10
CA TYR A 350 -3.00 9.74 5.35
C TYR A 350 -3.18 9.83 3.83
N THR A 351 -4.43 9.74 3.35
CA THR A 351 -4.72 9.70 1.90
C THR A 351 -4.34 11.02 1.22
N LEU A 352 -4.69 12.16 1.82
CA LEU A 352 -4.45 13.47 1.22
C LEU A 352 -2.95 13.75 1.07
N PHE A 353 -2.15 13.35 2.06
CA PHE A 353 -0.69 13.52 2.02
C PHE A 353 -0.07 12.80 0.80
N HIS A 354 -0.43 11.54 0.58
CA HIS A 354 0.14 10.77 -0.53
C HIS A 354 -0.48 11.12 -1.89
N LEU A 355 -1.72 11.62 -1.93
CA LEU A 355 -2.33 12.13 -3.17
C LEU A 355 -1.58 13.34 -3.75
N THR A 356 -0.88 14.10 -2.92
CA THR A 356 -0.16 15.32 -3.33
C THR A 356 1.30 15.09 -3.75
N MET A 357 1.81 13.86 -3.61
CA MET A 357 3.23 13.57 -3.90
C MET A 357 3.55 13.49 -5.39
N TYR A 358 4.82 13.76 -5.71
CA TYR A 358 5.37 13.49 -7.03
C TYR A 358 5.42 11.99 -7.30
N VAL A 359 5.92 11.21 -6.34
CA VAL A 359 5.92 9.74 -6.42
C VAL A 359 4.51 9.19 -6.19
N LYS A 360 4.11 8.21 -7.01
CA LYS A 360 2.75 7.64 -7.00
C LYS A 360 2.74 6.12 -6.75
N TRP A 361 3.70 5.59 -5.99
CA TRP A 361 3.77 4.15 -5.71
C TRP A 361 2.46 3.59 -5.13
N SER A 362 2.00 2.48 -5.66
CA SER A 362 0.75 1.79 -5.28
C SER A 362 0.68 1.49 -3.78
N ARG A 363 1.81 1.06 -3.22
CA ARG A 363 1.98 0.78 -1.79
C ARG A 363 1.61 1.95 -0.88
N TYR A 364 1.86 3.19 -1.32
CA TYR A 364 1.55 4.39 -0.54
C TYR A 364 0.05 4.64 -0.40
N MET A 365 -0.78 3.97 -1.21
CA MET A 365 -2.24 4.04 -1.12
C MET A 365 -2.84 2.89 -0.31
N VAL A 366 -2.06 1.88 0.08
CA VAL A 366 -2.59 0.66 0.72
C VAL A 366 -3.27 0.96 2.06
N PRO A 367 -2.68 1.75 2.99
CA PRO A 367 -3.38 2.10 4.23
C PRO A 367 -4.65 2.94 4.03
N SER A 368 -4.86 3.54 2.86
CA SER A 368 -6.10 4.24 2.50
C SER A 368 -7.24 3.28 2.12
N ILE A 369 -6.94 2.08 1.64
CA ILE A 369 -7.92 1.12 1.09
C ILE A 369 -9.09 0.86 2.06
N PRO A 370 -8.86 0.50 3.34
CA PRO A 370 -9.97 0.23 4.26
C PRO A 370 -10.88 1.45 4.46
N PHE A 371 -10.31 2.66 4.50
CA PHE A 371 -11.08 3.87 4.70
C PHE A 371 -11.96 4.19 3.48
N LEU A 372 -11.44 3.97 2.27
CA LEU A 372 -12.19 4.11 1.02
C LEU A 372 -13.35 3.10 0.94
N ILE A 373 -13.10 1.83 1.28
CA ILE A 373 -14.11 0.76 1.31
C ILE A 373 -15.21 1.09 2.33
N ILE A 374 -14.82 1.47 3.56
CA ILE A 374 -15.77 1.81 4.61
C ILE A 374 -16.57 3.07 4.23
N ALA A 375 -15.94 4.08 3.63
CA ALA A 375 -16.64 5.27 3.14
C ALA A 375 -17.67 4.92 2.07
N PHE A 376 -17.29 4.12 1.07
CA PHE A 376 -18.17 3.61 0.02
C PHE A 376 -19.42 2.93 0.62
N VAL A 377 -19.21 1.95 1.51
CA VAL A 377 -20.33 1.23 2.15
C VAL A 377 -21.17 2.19 2.99
N LEU A 378 -20.55 3.01 3.83
CA LEU A 378 -21.25 3.92 4.75
C LEU A 378 -22.18 4.89 4.01
N VAL A 379 -21.68 5.52 2.94
CA VAL A 379 -22.41 6.55 2.18
C VAL A 379 -23.53 5.92 1.36
N LEU A 380 -23.24 4.88 0.57
CA LEU A 380 -24.26 4.26 -0.27
C LEU A 380 -25.34 3.56 0.55
N VAL A 381 -24.99 2.95 1.69
CA VAL A 381 -25.98 2.40 2.61
C VAL A 381 -26.87 3.52 3.13
N ASN A 382 -26.32 4.65 3.59
CA ASN A 382 -27.12 5.80 4.02
C ASN A 382 -28.03 6.36 2.91
N LEU A 383 -27.57 6.40 1.65
CA LEU A 383 -28.38 6.81 0.51
C LEU A 383 -29.47 5.77 0.14
N SER A 384 -29.20 4.47 0.33
CA SER A 384 -30.16 3.39 0.08
C SER A 384 -31.39 3.40 1.00
N TYR A 385 -31.37 4.19 2.09
CA TYR A 385 -32.50 4.39 2.99
C TYR A 385 -33.22 5.73 2.78
N LYS A 386 -32.83 6.53 1.78
CA LYS A 386 -33.56 7.76 1.45
C LYS A 386 -34.95 7.45 0.90
N ARG A 387 -35.90 8.35 1.15
CA ARG A 387 -37.29 8.22 0.66
C ARG A 387 -37.38 8.27 -0.87
N HIS A 388 -36.48 9.00 -1.53
CA HIS A 388 -36.48 9.15 -2.99
C HIS A 388 -36.15 7.82 -3.69
N LYS A 389 -37.10 7.29 -4.47
CA LYS A 389 -37.02 5.95 -5.09
C LYS A 389 -35.79 5.76 -5.97
N LEU A 390 -35.47 6.75 -6.81
CA LEU A 390 -34.34 6.68 -7.75
C LEU A 390 -32.99 6.64 -7.02
N ILE A 391 -32.79 7.50 -6.02
CA ILE A 391 -31.54 7.53 -5.23
C ILE A 391 -31.34 6.18 -4.54
N ARG A 392 -32.40 5.65 -3.93
CA ARG A 392 -32.37 4.34 -3.29
C ARG A 392 -32.02 3.21 -4.27
N LEU A 393 -32.61 3.20 -5.46
CA LEU A 393 -32.35 2.17 -6.48
C LEU A 393 -30.92 2.27 -7.00
N LEU A 394 -30.46 3.47 -7.36
CA LEU A 394 -29.10 3.71 -7.82
C LEU A 394 -28.09 3.28 -6.75
N SER A 395 -28.24 3.73 -5.49
CA SER A 395 -27.28 3.35 -4.44
C SER A 395 -27.22 1.85 -4.18
N LYS A 396 -28.35 1.13 -4.24
CA LYS A 396 -28.34 -0.34 -4.11
C LYS A 396 -27.68 -1.02 -5.30
N SER A 397 -27.99 -0.56 -6.51
CA SER A 397 -27.44 -1.12 -7.75
C SER A 397 -25.92 -0.88 -7.80
N THR A 398 -25.48 0.33 -7.48
CA THR A 398 -24.06 0.68 -7.35
C THR A 398 -23.37 -0.17 -6.29
N LEU A 399 -23.97 -0.36 -5.11
CA LEU A 399 -23.41 -1.25 -4.08
C LEU A 399 -23.19 -2.65 -4.63
N ILE A 400 -24.17 -3.23 -5.33
CA ILE A 400 -24.08 -4.59 -5.87
C ILE A 400 -23.04 -4.67 -6.98
N VAL A 401 -23.16 -3.83 -8.02
CA VAL A 401 -22.31 -3.87 -9.21
C VAL A 401 -20.85 -3.63 -8.85
N ALA A 402 -20.55 -2.57 -8.09
CA ALA A 402 -19.17 -2.28 -7.70
C ALA A 402 -18.60 -3.36 -6.78
N SER A 403 -19.43 -3.99 -5.93
CA SER A 403 -18.96 -5.09 -5.07
C SER A 403 -18.66 -6.35 -5.86
N VAL A 404 -19.51 -6.73 -6.81
CA VAL A 404 -19.26 -7.88 -7.69
C VAL A 404 -17.97 -7.68 -8.48
N PHE A 405 -17.81 -6.51 -9.09
CA PHE A 405 -16.61 -6.19 -9.87
C PHE A 405 -15.34 -6.24 -9.00
N ALA A 406 -15.36 -5.64 -7.81
CA ALA A 406 -14.22 -5.67 -6.89
C ALA A 406 -13.86 -7.10 -6.44
N ILE A 407 -14.84 -7.93 -6.09
CA ILE A 407 -14.61 -9.32 -5.68
C ILE A 407 -14.05 -10.16 -6.83
N VAL A 408 -14.61 -10.01 -8.04
CA VAL A 408 -14.13 -10.71 -9.24
C VAL A 408 -12.69 -10.30 -9.56
N GLN A 409 -12.36 -9.01 -9.51
CA GLN A 409 -11.00 -8.55 -9.74
C GLN A 409 -10.02 -9.09 -8.69
N GLY A 410 -10.40 -9.11 -7.41
CA GLY A 410 -9.57 -9.69 -6.34
C GLY A 410 -9.29 -11.17 -6.51
N LEU A 411 -10.32 -11.95 -6.85
CA LEU A 411 -10.18 -13.37 -7.15
C LEU A 411 -9.31 -13.59 -8.38
N ASN A 412 -9.51 -12.80 -9.43
CA ASN A 412 -8.73 -12.88 -10.66
C ASN A 412 -7.26 -12.54 -10.42
N PHE A 413 -6.98 -11.45 -9.70
CA PHE A 413 -5.63 -11.07 -9.29
C PHE A 413 -4.95 -12.20 -8.52
N PHE A 414 -5.62 -12.82 -7.54
CA PHE A 414 -5.02 -13.89 -6.75
C PHE A 414 -4.55 -15.09 -7.59
N THR A 415 -5.16 -15.35 -8.75
CA THR A 415 -4.77 -16.48 -9.60
C THR A 415 -3.32 -16.42 -10.09
N ILE A 416 -2.67 -15.25 -10.05
CA ILE A 416 -1.25 -15.13 -10.35
C ILE A 416 -0.44 -16.02 -9.40
N TYR A 417 -0.69 -15.97 -8.08
CA TYR A 417 0.08 -16.70 -7.08
C TYR A 417 -0.03 -18.24 -7.20
N LEU A 418 -0.97 -18.73 -8.02
CA LEU A 418 -1.14 -20.14 -8.35
C LEU A 418 -0.21 -20.64 -9.47
N LYS A 419 0.40 -19.72 -10.23
CA LYS A 419 1.31 -20.00 -11.34
C LYS A 419 2.77 -19.78 -10.91
N PRO A 420 3.79 -20.32 -11.60
CA PRO A 420 5.18 -19.90 -11.38
C PRO A 420 5.42 -18.42 -11.73
N ASP A 421 6.54 -17.86 -11.27
CA ASP A 421 6.97 -16.50 -11.64
C ASP A 421 7.65 -16.53 -13.03
N PRO A 422 7.31 -15.61 -13.96
CA PRO A 422 7.86 -15.60 -15.31
C PRO A 422 9.38 -15.57 -15.39
N ARG A 423 10.05 -14.95 -14.41
CA ARG A 423 11.52 -14.89 -14.36
C ARG A 423 12.13 -16.24 -14.05
N LEU A 424 11.47 -17.05 -13.21
CA LEU A 424 11.91 -18.40 -12.90
C LEU A 424 11.68 -19.33 -14.08
N GLU A 425 10.55 -19.20 -14.79
CA GLU A 425 10.28 -19.93 -16.03
C GLU A 425 11.29 -19.58 -17.13
N ALA A 426 11.56 -18.28 -17.31
CA ALA A 426 12.56 -17.79 -18.25
C ALA A 426 13.97 -18.30 -17.91
N ALA A 427 14.34 -18.27 -16.63
CA ALA A 427 15.62 -18.81 -16.16
C ALA A 427 15.72 -20.32 -16.39
N GLN A 428 14.64 -21.08 -16.19
CA GLN A 428 14.61 -22.50 -16.54
C GLN A 428 14.76 -22.72 -18.04
N TRP A 429 14.02 -21.98 -18.86
CA TRP A 429 14.12 -22.06 -20.30
C TRP A 429 15.55 -21.78 -20.78
N MET A 430 16.22 -20.77 -20.22
CA MET A 430 17.62 -20.48 -20.55
C MET A 430 18.55 -21.64 -20.21
N ARG A 431 18.38 -22.29 -19.04
CA ARG A 431 19.17 -23.50 -18.70
C ARG A 431 19.06 -24.60 -19.74
N GLU A 432 17.90 -24.73 -20.38
CA GLU A 432 17.59 -25.82 -21.30
C GLU A 432 17.95 -25.48 -22.76
N ASN A 433 18.05 -24.20 -23.11
CA ASN A 433 18.14 -23.73 -24.51
C ASN A 433 19.41 -22.93 -24.84
N THR A 434 20.33 -22.76 -23.88
CA THR A 434 21.60 -22.03 -24.06
C THR A 434 22.79 -22.95 -23.84
N ASN A 435 23.94 -22.61 -24.43
CA ASN A 435 25.19 -23.35 -24.28
C ASN A 435 26.06 -22.73 -23.19
N ASP A 436 27.04 -23.50 -22.68
CA ASP A 436 27.97 -23.03 -21.64
C ASP A 436 28.87 -21.85 -22.08
N GLY A 437 29.02 -21.64 -23.39
CA GLY A 437 29.79 -20.53 -23.96
C GLY A 437 28.99 -19.26 -24.25
N ASP A 438 27.66 -19.30 -24.13
CA ASP A 438 26.81 -18.17 -24.49
C ASP A 438 26.97 -17.02 -23.46
N SER A 439 27.04 -15.78 -23.95
CA SER A 439 27.11 -14.55 -23.17
C SER A 439 25.74 -13.84 -23.14
N PHE A 440 25.44 -13.14 -22.04
CA PHE A 440 24.14 -12.54 -21.79
C PHE A 440 24.28 -11.06 -21.42
N ALA A 441 23.47 -10.21 -22.03
CA ALA A 441 23.25 -8.83 -21.59
C ALA A 441 21.95 -8.71 -20.78
N GLY A 442 21.92 -7.84 -19.78
CA GLY A 442 20.72 -7.56 -18.97
C GLY A 442 20.65 -6.12 -18.46
N GLU A 443 19.53 -5.79 -17.81
CA GLU A 443 19.28 -4.47 -17.22
C GLU A 443 19.80 -4.39 -15.78
N VAL A 444 20.66 -3.40 -15.47
CA VAL A 444 21.12 -3.18 -14.09
C VAL A 444 19.99 -2.62 -13.21
N TYR A 445 20.08 -2.85 -11.90
CA TYR A 445 19.10 -2.50 -10.86
C TYR A 445 17.74 -3.19 -10.96
N ASP A 446 17.44 -3.93 -12.03
CA ASP A 446 16.27 -4.80 -12.06
C ASP A 446 16.55 -6.09 -11.30
N ILE A 447 15.91 -6.24 -10.14
CA ILE A 447 16.08 -7.41 -9.28
C ILE A 447 15.59 -8.68 -9.99
N GLY A 448 14.78 -8.56 -11.04
CA GLY A 448 14.40 -9.70 -11.86
C GLY A 448 15.58 -10.45 -12.48
N MET A 449 16.74 -9.79 -12.67
CA MET A 449 17.96 -10.44 -13.14
C MET A 449 18.50 -11.52 -12.19
N THR A 450 18.18 -11.45 -10.89
CA THR A 450 18.69 -12.41 -9.91
C THR A 450 18.25 -13.85 -10.17
N ALA A 451 17.11 -14.05 -10.83
CA ALA A 451 16.61 -15.38 -11.19
C ALA A 451 17.56 -16.13 -12.16
N PHE A 452 18.31 -15.39 -12.98
CA PHE A 452 19.16 -15.95 -14.04
C PHE A 452 20.57 -16.31 -13.52
N ASN A 453 20.98 -15.76 -12.38
CA ASN A 453 22.27 -16.00 -11.76
C ASN A 453 22.55 -17.49 -11.54
N GLY A 454 21.60 -18.23 -10.98
CA GLY A 454 21.72 -19.68 -10.79
C GLY A 454 21.46 -20.49 -12.06
N ALA A 455 20.86 -19.90 -13.08
CA ALA A 455 20.54 -20.56 -14.35
C ALA A 455 21.74 -20.63 -15.29
N VAL A 456 22.36 -19.48 -15.53
CA VAL A 456 23.47 -19.37 -16.48
C VAL A 456 24.79 -19.00 -15.81
N GLY A 457 24.81 -18.67 -14.52
CA GLY A 457 26.03 -18.30 -13.81
C GLY A 457 26.38 -16.83 -14.02
N ASN A 458 26.59 -16.11 -12.91
CA ASN A 458 26.72 -14.66 -12.88
C ASN A 458 27.85 -14.12 -13.78
N GLN A 459 28.92 -14.88 -13.98
CA GLN A 459 30.07 -14.44 -14.78
C GLN A 459 29.77 -14.31 -16.27
N ARG A 460 28.64 -14.87 -16.73
CA ARG A 460 28.20 -14.81 -18.13
C ARG A 460 27.17 -13.70 -18.38
N ILE A 461 26.70 -13.03 -17.33
CA ILE A 461 25.73 -11.95 -17.42
C ILE A 461 26.47 -10.62 -17.22
N THR A 462 26.38 -9.75 -18.23
CA THR A 462 26.84 -8.38 -18.15
C THR A 462 25.62 -7.46 -18.09
N GLU A 463 25.40 -6.84 -16.93
CA GLU A 463 24.32 -5.86 -16.72
C GLU A 463 24.76 -4.47 -17.21
N TYR A 464 23.85 -3.75 -17.85
CA TYR A 464 24.08 -2.40 -18.35
C TYR A 464 23.14 -1.38 -17.71
N ASP A 465 23.66 -0.18 -17.45
CA ASP A 465 22.90 0.94 -16.90
C ASP A 465 22.20 1.78 -17.97
N TYR A 466 21.01 1.30 -18.36
CA TYR A 466 20.13 1.99 -19.31
C TYR A 466 19.61 3.36 -18.80
N TYR A 467 19.92 3.76 -17.56
CA TYR A 467 19.62 5.10 -17.08
C TYR A 467 20.65 6.15 -17.49
N ASN A 468 21.85 5.73 -17.92
CA ASN A 468 22.94 6.64 -18.32
C ASN A 468 22.93 7.00 -19.82
N LEU A 469 22.13 6.32 -20.64
CA LEU A 469 22.09 6.52 -22.10
C LEU A 469 21.70 7.93 -22.55
N ASP A 470 21.00 8.66 -21.69
CA ASP A 470 20.40 9.97 -21.98
C ASP A 470 20.55 10.87 -20.74
N ASP A 471 21.68 10.75 -20.03
CA ASP A 471 21.97 11.56 -18.83
C ASP A 471 22.56 12.94 -19.17
N GLY A 472 22.96 13.14 -20.43
CA GLY A 472 23.51 14.38 -20.96
C GLY A 472 24.98 14.62 -20.61
N VAL A 473 25.65 13.66 -19.98
CA VAL A 473 27.06 13.76 -19.58
C VAL A 473 27.95 13.01 -20.57
N ASN A 474 27.66 11.73 -20.81
CA ASN A 474 28.54 10.83 -21.58
C ASN A 474 27.80 10.01 -22.63
N ASP A 475 26.63 10.46 -23.10
CA ASP A 475 25.71 9.75 -24.00
C ASP A 475 26.41 8.98 -25.14
N GLN A 476 27.36 9.60 -25.85
CA GLN A 476 28.08 8.93 -26.95
C GLN A 476 28.99 7.79 -26.47
N SER A 477 29.66 7.97 -25.33
CA SER A 477 30.50 6.93 -24.73
C SER A 477 29.64 5.77 -24.21
N GLU A 478 28.48 6.09 -23.63
CA GLU A 478 27.49 5.13 -23.15
C GLU A 478 26.90 4.31 -24.31
N LEU A 479 26.51 4.96 -25.40
CA LEU A 479 26.09 4.31 -26.65
C LEU A 479 27.16 3.38 -27.21
N ASN A 480 28.42 3.82 -27.27
CA ASN A 480 29.51 2.98 -27.76
C ASN A 480 29.71 1.74 -26.87
N SER A 481 29.57 1.91 -25.56
CA SER A 481 29.69 0.82 -24.58
C SER A 481 28.54 -0.18 -24.71
N LEU A 482 27.31 0.31 -24.88
CA LEU A 482 26.14 -0.53 -25.10
C LEU A 482 26.23 -1.28 -26.44
N ASN A 483 26.65 -0.62 -27.52
CA ASN A 483 26.84 -1.26 -28.83
C ASN A 483 27.87 -2.38 -28.75
N LYS A 484 29.00 -2.14 -28.07
CA LYS A 484 30.01 -3.17 -27.82
C LYS A 484 29.42 -4.34 -27.02
N LEU A 485 28.62 -4.07 -25.99
CA LEU A 485 27.94 -5.13 -25.23
C LEU A 485 27.00 -5.95 -26.12
N MET A 486 26.23 -5.31 -26.99
CA MET A 486 25.36 -6.00 -27.95
C MET A 486 26.16 -6.85 -28.96
N GLU A 487 27.33 -6.37 -29.38
CA GLU A 487 28.24 -7.14 -30.24
C GLU A 487 28.80 -8.38 -29.52
N GLU A 488 29.13 -8.27 -28.23
CA GLU A 488 29.74 -9.34 -27.42
C GLU A 488 28.72 -10.33 -26.83
N SER A 489 27.42 -10.02 -26.87
CA SER A 489 26.35 -10.81 -26.24
C SER A 489 25.65 -11.73 -27.24
N GLU A 490 25.46 -13.00 -26.87
CA GLU A 490 24.65 -13.95 -27.62
C GLU A 490 23.15 -13.78 -27.33
N TYR A 491 22.81 -13.35 -26.11
CA TYR A 491 21.43 -13.11 -25.69
C TYR A 491 21.26 -11.77 -24.99
N VAL A 492 20.07 -11.17 -25.14
CA VAL A 492 19.64 -9.99 -24.35
C VAL A 492 18.41 -10.38 -23.55
N ILE A 493 18.46 -10.12 -22.25
CA ILE A 493 17.38 -10.39 -21.29
C ILE A 493 16.74 -9.07 -20.89
N VAL A 494 15.44 -8.93 -21.15
CA VAL A 494 14.61 -7.86 -20.60
C VAL A 494 13.75 -8.49 -19.49
N PRO A 495 14.13 -8.33 -18.21
CA PRO A 495 13.53 -9.10 -17.11
C PRO A 495 12.14 -8.59 -16.68
N ALA A 496 11.81 -7.33 -16.98
CA ALA A 496 10.52 -6.74 -16.64
C ALA A 496 10.25 -5.44 -17.43
N GLU A 497 9.01 -4.93 -17.36
CA GLU A 497 8.62 -3.67 -17.97
C GLU A 497 8.98 -2.43 -17.14
N ARG A 498 10.22 -2.36 -16.63
CA ARG A 498 10.64 -1.27 -15.72
C ARG A 498 11.25 -0.07 -16.45
N ILE A 499 12.08 -0.33 -17.45
CA ILE A 499 12.85 0.72 -18.13
C ILE A 499 12.19 1.11 -19.44
N TYR A 500 12.02 0.15 -20.35
CA TYR A 500 11.60 0.41 -21.72
C TYR A 500 10.25 1.15 -21.85
N PRO A 501 9.21 0.96 -21.00
CA PRO A 501 7.96 1.71 -21.15
C PRO A 501 8.15 3.21 -20.85
N THR A 502 9.04 3.54 -19.91
CA THR A 502 9.37 4.93 -19.60
C THR A 502 10.11 5.57 -20.78
N ARG A 503 11.06 4.84 -21.40
CA ARG A 503 11.79 5.30 -22.59
C ARG A 503 10.85 5.49 -23.80
N ALA A 504 9.92 4.55 -24.01
CA ALA A 504 8.92 4.64 -25.06
C ALA A 504 7.98 5.84 -24.90
N ARG A 505 7.49 6.08 -23.66
CA ARG A 505 6.59 7.19 -23.37
C ARG A 505 7.27 8.56 -23.49
N LEU A 506 8.53 8.64 -23.10
CA LEU A 506 9.31 9.88 -23.01
C LEU A 506 10.43 9.89 -24.05
N SER A 507 10.12 9.51 -25.29
CA SER A 507 11.10 9.36 -26.38
C SER A 507 11.85 10.64 -26.73
N THR A 508 11.26 11.82 -26.47
CA THR A 508 11.94 13.10 -26.63
C THR A 508 12.96 13.39 -25.53
N SER A 509 12.73 12.89 -24.31
CA SER A 509 13.65 13.05 -23.18
C SER A 509 14.69 11.94 -23.11
N TYR A 510 14.39 10.78 -23.71
CA TYR A 510 15.28 9.61 -23.74
C TYR A 510 15.43 9.04 -25.16
N PRO A 511 15.96 9.83 -26.11
CA PRO A 511 16.04 9.43 -27.51
C PRO A 511 16.92 8.19 -27.74
N ASN A 512 18.06 8.07 -27.06
CA ASN A 512 18.97 6.94 -27.22
C ASN A 512 18.37 5.66 -26.64
N GLY A 513 17.81 5.73 -25.42
CA GLY A 513 17.11 4.61 -24.82
C GLY A 513 15.88 4.19 -25.64
N TYR A 514 15.11 5.14 -26.16
CA TYR A 514 13.99 4.84 -27.06
C TYR A 514 14.44 4.10 -28.32
N GLN A 515 15.44 4.65 -29.02
CA GLN A 515 15.97 4.04 -30.24
C GLN A 515 16.51 2.64 -29.98
N HIS A 516 17.29 2.45 -28.90
CA HIS A 516 17.83 1.15 -28.55
C HIS A 516 16.73 0.10 -28.36
N TYR A 517 15.73 0.37 -27.54
CA TYR A 517 14.64 -0.60 -27.34
C TYR A 517 13.82 -0.80 -28.61
N ALA A 518 13.51 0.25 -29.37
CA ALA A 518 12.79 0.11 -30.64
C ALA A 518 13.53 -0.84 -31.59
N GLN A 519 14.83 -0.62 -31.79
CA GLN A 519 15.68 -1.46 -32.64
C GLN A 519 15.82 -2.90 -32.11
N LEU A 520 15.90 -3.09 -30.79
CA LEU A 520 15.93 -4.43 -30.18
C LEU A 520 14.63 -5.20 -30.45
N PHE A 521 13.48 -4.56 -30.24
CA PHE A 521 12.16 -5.19 -30.41
C PHE A 521 11.79 -5.41 -31.88
N ASP A 522 12.25 -4.54 -32.79
CA ASP A 522 12.06 -4.67 -34.24
C ASP A 522 13.09 -5.60 -34.91
N GLY A 523 14.13 -5.98 -34.18
CA GLY A 523 15.21 -6.88 -34.62
C GLY A 523 16.30 -6.21 -35.46
N GLU A 524 16.30 -4.88 -35.54
CA GLU A 524 17.31 -4.08 -36.25
C GLU A 524 18.70 -4.17 -35.60
N LEU A 525 18.80 -4.54 -34.32
CA LEU A 525 20.08 -4.80 -33.64
C LEU A 525 20.70 -6.17 -33.99
N GLY A 526 20.11 -6.95 -34.89
CA GLY A 526 20.57 -8.32 -35.18
C GLY A 526 20.19 -9.31 -34.08
N PHE A 527 19.09 -9.04 -33.37
CA PHE A 527 18.53 -9.90 -32.34
C PHE A 527 17.08 -10.24 -32.68
N VAL A 528 16.65 -11.46 -32.42
CA VAL A 528 15.25 -11.88 -32.57
C VAL A 528 14.70 -12.35 -31.23
N LYS A 529 13.46 -11.97 -30.93
CA LYS A 529 12.78 -12.46 -29.72
C LYS A 529 12.50 -13.96 -29.87
N VAL A 530 13.18 -14.77 -29.07
CA VAL A 530 13.09 -16.24 -29.11
C VAL A 530 12.16 -16.80 -28.04
N ALA A 531 11.94 -16.05 -26.96
CA ALA A 531 11.01 -16.45 -25.90
C ALA A 531 10.39 -15.22 -25.20
N GLU A 532 9.17 -15.39 -24.72
CA GLU A 532 8.45 -14.43 -23.89
C GLU A 532 7.70 -15.19 -22.80
N PHE A 533 7.87 -14.75 -21.56
CA PHE A 533 7.21 -15.34 -20.39
C PHE A 533 6.38 -14.27 -19.70
N THR A 534 5.12 -14.58 -19.43
CA THR A 534 4.20 -13.67 -18.77
C THR A 534 3.24 -14.44 -17.89
N ARG A 535 2.85 -13.82 -16.77
CA ARG A 535 1.93 -14.41 -15.81
C ARG A 535 0.53 -13.82 -16.03
N THR A 536 -0.27 -14.49 -16.85
CA THR A 536 -1.67 -14.12 -17.06
C THR A 536 -2.54 -14.53 -15.88
N THR A 537 -3.64 -13.81 -15.68
CA THR A 537 -4.71 -14.21 -14.77
C THR A 537 -5.64 -15.24 -15.42
N TYR A 538 -6.41 -15.98 -14.62
CA TYR A 538 -7.33 -17.00 -15.14
C TYR A 538 -8.38 -16.45 -16.11
N LEU A 539 -8.92 -15.25 -15.86
CA LEU A 539 -9.87 -14.62 -16.80
C LEU A 539 -9.23 -14.27 -18.14
N GLU A 540 -7.95 -13.90 -18.16
CA GLU A 540 -7.23 -13.63 -19.41
C GLU A 540 -7.08 -14.88 -20.26
N ASP A 541 -6.76 -16.00 -19.62
CA ASP A 541 -6.67 -17.29 -20.31
C ASP A 541 -8.05 -17.74 -20.81
N LEU A 542 -9.07 -17.66 -19.95
CA LEU A 542 -10.44 -18.10 -20.26
C LEU A 542 -11.04 -17.31 -21.43
N LEU A 543 -10.83 -16.00 -21.46
CA LEU A 543 -11.39 -15.13 -22.51
C LEU A 543 -10.49 -15.06 -23.75
N ASN A 544 -9.30 -15.66 -23.70
CA ASN A 544 -8.23 -15.47 -24.67
C ASN A 544 -7.99 -13.97 -24.97
N VAL A 545 -8.05 -13.16 -23.92
CA VAL A 545 -7.77 -11.72 -23.97
C VAL A 545 -6.56 -11.50 -23.10
N ARG A 546 -5.54 -10.85 -23.65
CA ARG A 546 -4.49 -10.27 -22.82
C ARG A 546 -5.00 -8.89 -22.44
N PHE A 547 -5.43 -8.74 -21.19
CA PHE A 547 -5.68 -7.39 -20.69
C PHE A 547 -4.36 -6.60 -20.66
N TYR A 548 -3.23 -7.31 -20.66
CA TYR A 548 -1.87 -6.78 -20.57
C TYR A 548 -0.97 -7.47 -21.60
N SER A 549 -0.77 -6.87 -22.77
CA SER A 549 0.28 -7.31 -23.71
C SER A 549 1.49 -6.39 -23.59
N GLY A 550 2.64 -6.96 -23.20
CA GLY A 550 3.97 -6.35 -23.04
C GLY A 550 4.58 -5.60 -24.22
N GLY A 551 3.81 -5.24 -25.24
CA GLY A 551 4.31 -4.51 -26.40
C GLY A 551 4.68 -3.06 -26.07
N LEU A 552 5.56 -2.47 -26.89
CA LEU A 552 5.97 -1.05 -26.87
C LEU A 552 4.75 -0.08 -26.90
N PHE A 553 3.59 -0.58 -27.32
CA PHE A 553 2.30 0.12 -27.39
C PHE A 553 1.24 -0.57 -26.49
N MET A 554 1.32 -0.39 -25.16
CA MET A 554 0.27 -0.86 -24.25
C MET A 554 -0.94 0.08 -24.21
N PRO A 555 -2.20 -0.42 -24.23
CA PRO A 555 -3.32 0.32 -23.68
C PRO A 555 -3.22 0.32 -22.14
N LEU A 556 -2.72 1.42 -21.61
CA LEU A 556 -2.72 1.85 -20.21
C LEU A 556 -3.94 1.35 -19.42
N ASN A 557 -3.77 0.38 -18.51
CA ASN A 557 -4.81 0.08 -17.51
C ASN A 557 -4.29 -0.26 -16.11
N TYR A 558 -2.98 -0.38 -15.87
CA TYR A 558 -2.42 -0.63 -14.53
C TYR A 558 -1.13 0.16 -14.29
N ASP A 559 -0.90 0.49 -13.03
CA ASP A 559 0.29 1.16 -12.51
C ASP A 559 1.52 0.22 -12.53
N GLU A 560 2.66 0.69 -13.07
CA GLU A 560 3.90 -0.10 -13.15
C GLU A 560 4.30 -0.64 -11.77
N THR A 561 4.20 0.21 -10.75
CA THR A 561 4.59 -0.11 -9.37
C THR A 561 3.68 -1.15 -8.69
N PHE A 562 2.54 -1.47 -9.30
CA PHE A 562 1.67 -2.57 -8.90
C PHE A 562 2.01 -3.85 -9.65
N ARG A 563 2.47 -3.79 -10.91
CA ARG A 563 2.57 -4.97 -11.79
C ARG A 563 3.97 -5.58 -11.85
N VAL A 564 5.00 -4.74 -11.94
CA VAL A 564 6.37 -5.16 -12.33
C VAL A 564 7.02 -6.15 -11.35
N PHE A 565 6.53 -6.21 -10.11
CA PHE A 565 7.14 -7.04 -9.06
C PHE A 565 6.61 -8.47 -8.99
N ASP A 566 5.33 -8.72 -9.29
CA ASP A 566 4.71 -10.06 -9.18
C ASP A 566 4.09 -10.61 -10.48
N GLN A 567 3.99 -9.77 -11.51
CA GLN A 567 3.51 -10.09 -12.86
C GLN A 567 4.36 -9.41 -13.96
N PRO A 568 5.71 -9.50 -13.93
CA PRO A 568 6.52 -8.97 -15.01
C PRO A 568 6.27 -9.74 -16.31
N THR A 569 6.59 -9.09 -17.43
CA THR A 569 6.82 -9.78 -18.71
C THR A 569 8.31 -9.86 -18.96
N VAL A 570 8.81 -11.07 -19.13
CA VAL A 570 10.22 -11.34 -19.47
C VAL A 570 10.31 -11.58 -20.97
N SER A 571 11.21 -10.87 -21.64
CA SER A 571 11.54 -11.12 -23.06
C SER A 571 13.00 -11.55 -23.19
N ILE A 572 13.23 -12.59 -23.99
CA ILE A 572 14.57 -13.08 -24.30
C ILE A 572 14.80 -12.94 -25.80
N PHE A 573 15.89 -12.28 -26.14
CA PHE A 573 16.34 -12.08 -27.50
C PHE A 573 17.63 -12.85 -27.74
N LYS A 574 17.76 -13.45 -28.91
CA LYS A 574 18.96 -14.17 -29.35
C LYS A 574 19.55 -13.50 -30.57
N LYS A 575 20.87 -13.38 -30.62
CA LYS A 575 21.59 -12.86 -31.76
C LYS A 575 21.34 -13.71 -33.01
N THR A 576 20.98 -13.08 -34.11
CA THR A 576 20.94 -13.71 -35.42
C THR A 576 22.35 -13.68 -36.00
N SER A 577 22.85 -14.85 -36.39
CA SER A 577 24.18 -15.11 -36.95
C SER A 577 24.65 -14.07 -37.98
#